data_AF-A0A7C3XTD2-F1
#
_entry.id   AF-A0A7C3XTD2-F1
#
_cell.length_a   1.000
_cell.length_b   1.000
_cell.length_c   1.000
_cell.angle_alpha   90.00
_cell.angle_beta   90.00
_cell.angle_gamma   90.00
#
_symmetry.space_group_name_H-M   'P 1'
#
loop_
_entity.id
_entity.type
_entity.pdbx_description
1 polymer ?
#
loop_
_entity_poly.entity_id
_entity_poly.type
_entity_poly.pdbx_seq_one_letter_code
_entity_poly.pdbx_strand_id
1 'polypeptide(L)'
;MKKYLILFSFFIYSFSFADVPIEINYTGFLREFGQPVSGQRNVELKIYTQETGVIPIWSSGVMNINVSSGIFNCVISPNIDFRDGNFWIETTVNNKIFSPRQKVTPQMLAIHSKTAEGLSKKEIYIS
;
A
#
# COMPACT_ATOMS: atom_id res chain seq x y z
N MET A 1 1.45 -62.75 0.65
CA MET A 1 1.54 -62.45 2.10
C MET A 1 2.33 -61.16 2.25
N LYS A 2 1.73 -60.16 2.93
CA LYS A 2 2.33 -59.11 3.79
C LYS A 2 3.61 -58.40 3.30
N LYS A 3 3.80 -57.09 3.36
CA LYS A 3 3.08 -55.94 3.92
C LYS A 3 3.90 -54.73 3.43
N TYR A 4 3.20 -53.64 3.11
CA TYR A 4 3.68 -52.31 2.75
C TYR A 4 4.99 -51.87 3.41
N LEU A 5 5.89 -51.21 2.66
CA LEU A 5 6.89 -50.32 3.27
C LEU A 5 7.17 -49.06 2.42
N ILE A 6 6.22 -48.14 2.53
CA ILE A 6 6.42 -46.68 2.63
C ILE A 6 7.08 -46.00 1.43
N LEU A 7 6.22 -45.55 0.53
CA LEU A 7 6.47 -44.42 -0.37
C LEU A 7 6.66 -43.16 0.51
N PHE A 8 7.91 -42.78 0.78
CA PHE A 8 8.26 -41.57 1.53
C PHE A 8 8.06 -40.33 0.63
N SER A 9 6.79 -40.04 0.32
CA SER A 9 6.39 -38.80 -0.36
C SER A 9 6.50 -37.66 0.65
N PHE A 10 7.68 -37.03 0.71
CA PHE A 10 7.89 -35.79 1.44
C PHE A 10 7.12 -34.68 0.73
N PHE A 11 5.83 -34.53 1.07
CA PHE A 11 4.96 -33.48 0.57
C PHE A 11 5.42 -32.17 1.22
N ILE A 12 6.31 -31.45 0.55
CA ILE A 12 6.82 -30.16 0.98
C ILE A 12 5.65 -29.19 0.88
N TYR A 13 4.94 -28.93 1.98
CA TYR A 13 3.93 -27.89 2.05
C TYR A 13 4.64 -26.53 1.91
N SER A 14 4.64 -25.98 0.70
CA SER A 14 5.00 -24.58 0.49
C SER A 14 3.93 -23.72 1.18
N PHE A 15 4.27 -23.11 2.32
CA PHE A 15 3.45 -22.03 2.89
C PHE A 15 3.48 -20.86 1.93
N SER A 16 2.45 -20.74 1.08
CA SER A 16 2.22 -19.55 0.27
C SER A 16 1.61 -18.49 1.17
N PHE A 17 2.41 -17.54 1.63
CA PHE A 17 1.88 -16.30 2.18
C PHE A 17 1.37 -15.48 1.00
N ALA A 18 0.04 -15.49 0.79
CA ALA A 18 -0.57 -14.48 -0.04
C ALA A 18 -0.41 -13.13 0.66
N ASP A 19 0.45 -12.27 0.10
CA ASP A 19 0.51 -10.88 0.51
C ASP A 19 -0.69 -10.16 -0.10
N VAL A 20 -1.46 -9.47 0.74
CA VAL A 20 -2.63 -8.72 0.28
C VAL A 20 -2.12 -7.34 -0.10
N PRO A 21 -2.24 -6.91 -1.37
CA PRO A 21 -1.78 -5.59 -1.78
C PRO A 21 -2.43 -4.51 -0.92
N ILE A 22 -1.62 -3.62 -0.36
CA ILE A 22 -2.11 -2.46 0.38
C ILE A 22 -2.52 -1.41 -0.64
N GLU A 23 -3.78 -0.98 -0.58
CA GLU A 23 -4.29 0.10 -1.42
C GLU A 23 -4.40 1.41 -0.62
N ILE A 24 -3.94 2.49 -1.24
CA ILE A 24 -4.04 3.85 -0.71
C ILE A 24 -4.89 4.68 -1.66
N ASN A 25 -5.98 5.24 -1.12
CA ASN A 25 -6.80 6.20 -1.82
C ASN A 25 -6.27 7.61 -1.54
N TYR A 26 -5.74 8.26 -2.57
CA TYR A 26 -5.18 9.60 -2.49
C TYR A 26 -6.08 10.61 -3.21
N THR A 27 -6.65 11.55 -2.46
CA THR A 27 -7.51 12.61 -3.00
C THR A 27 -6.85 13.97 -2.81
N GLY A 28 -6.75 14.75 -3.88
CA GLY A 28 -6.17 16.09 -3.85
C GLY A 28 -7.11 17.15 -4.41
N PHE A 29 -6.86 18.40 -4.02
CA PHE A 29 -7.51 19.58 -4.57
C PHE A 29 -6.49 20.48 -5.27
N LEU A 30 -6.68 20.74 -6.56
CA LEU A 30 -5.82 21.56 -7.40
C LEU A 30 -6.45 22.90 -7.71
N ARG A 31 -5.65 23.96 -7.53
CA ARG A 31 -5.97 25.33 -7.93
C ARG A 31 -4.86 25.89 -8.79
N GLU A 32 -5.24 26.60 -9.84
CA GLU A 32 -4.36 27.42 -10.66
C GLU A 32 -4.93 28.85 -10.62
N PHE A 33 -4.08 29.84 -10.30
CA PHE A 33 -4.50 31.24 -10.17
C PHE A 33 -5.71 31.47 -9.24
N GLY A 34 -5.83 30.66 -8.18
CA GLY A 34 -6.91 30.75 -7.20
C GLY A 34 -8.21 30.06 -7.61
N GLN A 35 -8.32 29.56 -8.84
CA GLN A 35 -9.51 28.88 -9.34
C GLN A 35 -9.34 27.35 -9.37
N PRO A 36 -10.40 26.58 -9.09
CA PRO A 36 -10.38 25.13 -9.25
C PRO A 36 -10.09 24.73 -10.70
N VAL A 37 -9.21 23.76 -10.86
CA VAL A 37 -8.78 23.30 -12.18
C VAL A 37 -9.66 22.16 -12.68
N SER A 38 -9.92 22.11 -13.98
CA SER A 38 -10.52 20.94 -14.64
C SER A 38 -9.70 20.49 -15.84
N GLY A 39 -9.73 19.20 -16.14
CA GLY A 39 -9.08 18.56 -17.26
C GLY A 39 -7.97 17.58 -16.87
N GLN A 40 -7.32 16.99 -17.87
CA GLN A 40 -6.26 16.00 -17.65
C GLN A 40 -5.02 16.64 -17.04
N ARG A 41 -4.42 15.97 -16.05
CA ARG A 41 -3.16 16.36 -15.41
C ARG A 41 -2.28 15.12 -15.24
N ASN A 42 -0.98 15.32 -15.43
CA ASN A 42 0.00 14.28 -15.13
C ASN A 42 0.34 14.34 -13.65
N VAL A 43 0.00 13.28 -12.93
CA VAL A 43 0.21 13.15 -11.48
C VAL A 43 1.22 12.03 -11.23
N GLU A 44 2.21 12.28 -10.39
CA GLU A 44 3.12 11.26 -9.87
C GLU A 44 3.10 11.33 -8.34
N LEU A 45 2.94 10.18 -7.69
CA LEU A 45 3.00 10.02 -6.25
C LEU A 45 4.26 9.24 -5.88
N LYS A 46 5.03 9.79 -4.94
CA LYS A 46 6.25 9.16 -4.41
C LYS A 46 6.15 8.97 -2.91
N ILE A 47 6.65 7.85 -2.41
CA ILE A 47 6.65 7.52 -0.99
C ILE A 47 8.07 7.61 -0.44
N TYR A 48 8.20 8.23 0.73
CA TYR A 48 9.45 8.45 1.45
C TYR A 48 9.34 7.94 2.89
N THR A 49 10.47 7.57 3.48
CA THR A 49 10.61 7.24 4.92
C THR A 49 10.96 8.45 5.78
N GLN A 50 11.03 9.64 5.19
CA GLN A 50 11.40 10.90 5.83
C GLN A 50 10.57 12.04 5.26
N GLU A 51 10.25 13.03 6.09
CA GLU A 51 9.50 14.23 5.70
C GLU A 51 10.24 15.08 4.66
N THR A 52 11.57 15.12 4.74
CA THR A 52 12.46 15.78 3.78
C THR A 52 13.53 14.79 3.30
N GLY A 53 13.98 14.93 2.07
CA GLY A 53 14.98 14.02 1.46
C GLY A 53 14.74 13.81 -0.02
N VAL A 54 15.68 13.19 -0.73
CA VAL A 54 15.63 13.13 -2.21
C VAL A 54 15.26 11.75 -2.75
N ILE A 55 15.51 10.68 -1.99
CA ILE A 55 15.36 9.30 -2.48
C ILE A 55 14.00 8.72 -2.06
N PRO A 56 13.06 8.49 -3.00
CA PRO A 56 11.82 7.79 -2.71
C PRO A 56 12.09 6.29 -2.57
N ILE A 57 11.31 5.62 -1.71
CA ILE A 57 11.30 4.15 -1.61
C ILE A 57 10.33 3.52 -2.61
N TRP A 58 9.41 4.31 -3.16
CA TRP A 58 8.45 3.88 -4.16
C TRP A 58 7.94 5.06 -4.99
N SER A 59 7.58 4.80 -6.26
CA SER A 59 6.91 5.75 -7.14
C SER A 59 5.77 5.06 -7.89
N SER A 60 4.66 5.79 -8.10
CA SER A 60 3.56 5.36 -8.97
C SER A 60 3.94 5.39 -10.45
N GLY A 61 5.02 6.10 -10.80
CA GLY A 61 5.22 6.60 -12.16
C GLY A 61 4.20 7.71 -12.50
N VAL A 62 4.30 8.24 -13.72
CA VAL A 62 3.40 9.29 -14.20
C VAL A 62 2.04 8.69 -14.59
N MET A 63 0.99 9.15 -13.92
CA MET A 63 -0.40 8.79 -14.18
C MET A 63 -1.11 9.97 -14.85
N ASN A 64 -1.89 9.71 -15.90
CA ASN A 64 -2.75 10.73 -16.49
C ASN A 64 -4.13 10.67 -15.83
N ILE A 65 -4.45 11.66 -15.00
CA ILE A 65 -5.66 11.69 -14.17
C ILE A 65 -6.55 12.86 -14.58
N ASN A 66 -7.85 12.60 -14.66
CA ASN A 66 -8.84 13.63 -14.90
C ASN A 66 -9.13 14.38 -13.60
N VAL A 67 -8.90 15.70 -13.62
CA VAL A 67 -9.26 16.60 -12.52
C VAL A 67 -10.60 17.24 -12.85
N SER A 68 -11.53 17.25 -11.90
CA SER A 68 -12.85 17.86 -12.07
C SER A 68 -13.13 18.80 -10.92
N SER A 69 -13.36 20.07 -11.22
CA SER A 69 -13.67 21.11 -10.21
C SER A 69 -12.60 21.19 -9.11
N GLY A 70 -11.35 21.02 -9.50
CA GLY A 70 -10.17 20.97 -8.62
C GLY A 70 -9.94 19.61 -7.98
N ILE A 71 -10.90 18.70 -7.96
CA ILE A 71 -10.76 17.43 -7.24
C ILE A 71 -10.20 16.36 -8.18
N PHE A 72 -9.26 15.57 -7.68
CA PHE A 72 -8.81 14.34 -8.31
C PHE A 72 -8.63 13.25 -7.27
N ASN A 73 -8.76 11.99 -7.71
CA ASN A 73 -8.53 10.82 -6.90
C ASN A 73 -7.59 9.86 -7.64
N CYS A 74 -6.67 9.25 -6.90
CA CYS A 74 -5.76 8.23 -7.37
C CYS A 74 -5.81 7.05 -6.39
N VAL A 75 -5.81 5.83 -6.92
CA VAL A 75 -5.58 4.62 -6.13
C VAL A 75 -4.19 4.11 -6.44
N ILE A 76 -3.36 3.89 -5.42
CA ILE A 76 -2.02 3.33 -5.56
C ILE A 76 -1.87 2.08 -4.70
N SER A 77 -1.09 1.12 -5.19
CA SER A 77 -0.85 -0.16 -4.52
C SER A 77 0.65 -0.39 -4.34
N PRO A 78 1.32 0.35 -3.43
CA PRO A 78 2.74 0.17 -3.15
C PRO A 78 3.02 -1.19 -2.49
N ASN A 79 4.07 -1.86 -2.95
CA ASN A 79 4.60 -3.07 -2.30
C ASN A 79 5.53 -2.67 -1.13
N ILE A 80 4.96 -2.03 -0.11
CA ILE A 80 5.66 -1.54 1.09
C ILE A 80 4.89 -2.02 2.32
N ASP A 81 5.60 -2.47 3.35
CA ASP A 81 5.01 -2.73 4.67
C ASP A 81 4.87 -1.41 5.46
N PHE A 82 3.63 -0.99 5.73
CA PHE A 82 3.32 0.24 6.46
C PHE A 82 3.20 0.05 7.99
N ARG A 83 3.40 -1.16 8.53
CA ARG A 83 3.09 -1.49 9.94
C ARG A 83 3.97 -0.75 10.95
N ASP A 84 5.28 -0.64 10.69
CA ASP A 84 6.26 -0.18 11.68
C ASP A 84 7.10 1.02 11.21
N GLY A 85 6.53 1.90 10.39
CA GLY A 85 7.25 3.05 9.83
C GLY A 85 6.44 4.34 9.77
N ASN A 86 7.17 5.46 9.77
CA ASN A 86 6.58 6.72 9.31
C ASN A 86 6.86 6.86 7.81
N PHE A 87 5.80 7.16 7.06
CA PHE A 87 5.87 7.34 5.63
C PHE A 87 5.26 8.66 5.22
N TRP A 88 5.74 9.22 4.12
CA TRP A 88 5.28 10.48 3.57
C TRP A 88 5.05 10.36 2.07
N ILE A 89 3.96 10.92 1.57
CA ILE A 89 3.61 11.00 0.16
C ILE A 89 3.97 12.39 -0.35
N GLU A 90 4.79 12.43 -1.39
CA GLU A 90 5.03 13.60 -2.21
C GLU A 90 4.15 13.53 -3.47
N THR A 91 3.48 14.62 -3.78
CA THR A 91 2.69 14.73 -5.01
C THR A 91 3.38 15.65 -5.99
N THR A 92 3.55 15.18 -7.22
CA THR A 92 3.98 16.00 -8.34
C THR A 92 2.84 16.09 -9.34
N VAL A 93 2.45 17.31 -9.72
CA VAL A 93 1.48 17.54 -10.80
C VAL A 93 2.11 18.38 -11.89
N ASN A 94 2.11 17.91 -13.13
CA ASN A 94 2.75 18.56 -14.28
C ASN A 94 4.20 19.02 -13.97
N ASN A 95 5.01 18.12 -13.39
CA ASN A 95 6.39 18.37 -12.97
C ASN A 95 6.57 19.42 -11.86
N LYS A 96 5.50 19.88 -11.22
CA LYS A 96 5.56 20.73 -10.03
C LYS A 96 5.36 19.88 -8.78
N ILE A 97 6.32 19.93 -7.87
CA ILE A 97 6.23 19.27 -6.56
C ILE A 97 5.32 20.10 -5.64
N PHE A 98 4.39 19.43 -4.97
CA PHE A 98 3.51 20.01 -3.96
C PHE A 98 4.06 19.67 -2.56
N SER A 99 4.40 20.71 -1.82
CA SER A 99 4.93 20.65 -0.46
C SER A 99 3.96 21.31 0.53
N PRO A 100 3.95 20.89 1.82
CA PRO A 100 4.75 19.82 2.41
C PRO A 100 4.27 18.43 2.02
N ARG A 101 5.12 17.41 2.20
CA ARG A 101 4.72 16.01 2.00
C ARG A 101 3.65 15.62 3.01
N GLN A 102 2.71 14.79 2.60
CA GLN A 102 1.63 14.33 3.46
C GLN A 102 2.05 13.06 4.19
N LYS A 103 1.96 13.08 5.53
CA LYS A 103 2.21 11.87 6.32
C LYS A 103 1.15 10.81 6.01
N VAL A 104 1.58 9.58 5.73
CA VAL A 104 0.67 8.44 5.59
C VAL A 104 0.11 8.11 6.96
N THR A 105 -1.20 8.16 7.09
CA THR A 105 -1.89 7.81 8.32
C THR A 105 -2.69 6.53 8.14
N PRO A 106 -3.04 5.81 9.22
CA PRO A 106 -3.87 4.60 9.13
C PRO A 106 -5.22 4.84 8.43
N GLN A 107 -5.76 6.06 8.46
CA GLN A 107 -7.02 6.39 7.77
C GLN A 107 -6.89 6.38 6.23
N MET A 108 -5.68 6.58 5.69
CA MET A 108 -5.43 6.53 4.25
C MET A 108 -5.27 5.10 3.73
N LEU A 109 -4.99 4.16 4.64
CA LEU A 109 -4.79 2.75 4.33
C LEU A 109 -6.14 2.04 4.40
N ALA A 110 -6.53 1.35 3.34
CA ALA A 110 -7.62 0.38 3.41
C ALA A 110 -7.10 -0.89 4.11
N ILE A 111 -6.96 -0.86 5.44
CA ILE A 111 -6.48 -2.02 6.20
C ILE A 111 -7.61 -3.06 6.22
N HIS A 112 -7.52 -4.06 5.34
CA HIS A 112 -8.26 -5.30 5.52
C HIS A 112 -7.61 -6.07 6.67
N SER A 113 -8.28 -6.12 7.82
CA SER A 113 -7.83 -6.90 8.99
C SER A 113 -7.68 -8.37 8.61
N LYS A 114 -6.44 -8.82 8.44
CA LYS A 114 -6.10 -10.24 8.52
C LYS A 114 -6.19 -10.61 10.00
N THR A 115 -7.39 -11.01 10.46
CA THR A 115 -7.54 -11.67 11.75
C THR A 115 -6.79 -12.99 11.67
N ALA A 116 -5.54 -12.99 12.11
CA ALA A 116 -4.82 -14.22 12.40
C ALA A 116 -5.44 -14.76 13.69
N GLU A 117 -6.35 -15.73 13.58
CA GLU A 117 -6.78 -16.57 14.70
C GLU A 117 -5.58 -17.41 15.16
N GLY A 118 -4.68 -16.78 15.91
CA GLY A 118 -3.62 -17.40 16.66
C GLY A 118 -4.09 -17.81 18.05
N LEU A 119 -5.25 -18.45 18.18
CA LEU A 119 -5.60 -19.16 19.41
C LEU A 119 -5.07 -20.58 19.31
N SER A 120 -3.78 -20.74 19.64
CA SER A 120 -3.24 -22.01 20.11
C SER A 120 -3.98 -22.40 21.39
N LYS A 121 -5.14 -23.05 21.25
CA LYS A 121 -5.83 -23.73 22.34
C LYS A 121 -4.97 -24.94 22.71
N LYS A 122 -4.11 -24.76 23.71
CA LYS A 122 -3.39 -25.85 24.37
C LYS A 122 -4.42 -26.70 25.10
N GLU A 123 -4.95 -27.73 24.45
CA GLU A 123 -5.71 -28.78 25.12
C GLU A 123 -4.73 -29.61 25.95
N ILE A 124 -4.61 -29.23 27.23
CA ILE A 124 -4.04 -30.10 28.25
C ILE A 124 -5.17 -31.05 28.66
N TYR A 125 -5.18 -32.25 28.09
CA TYR A 125 -5.85 -33.39 28.71
C TYR A 125 -5.02 -33.78 29.93
N ILE A 126 -5.58 -33.59 31.13
CA ILE A 126 -5.13 -34.33 32.30
C ILE A 126 -6.16 -35.43 32.51
N SER A 127 -5.63 -36.65 32.47
CA SER A 127 -6.23 -37.96 32.71
C SER A 127 -7.13 -38.03 33.94
#